data_AF-A0A2K3MGM3-F1
#
_entry.id   AF-A0A2K3MGM3-F1
#
_cell.length_a   1.000
_cell.length_b   1.000
_cell.length_c   1.000
_cell.angle_alpha   90.00
_cell.angle_beta   90.00
_cell.angle_gamma   90.00
#
_symmetry.space_group_name_H-M   'P 1'
#
loop_
_entity.id
_entity.type
_entity.pdbx_description
1 polymer ?
#
loop_
_entity_poly.entity_id
_entity_poly.type
_entity_poly.pdbx_seq_one_letter_code
_entity_poly.pdbx_strand_id
1 'polypeptide(L)'
;FIVDDIDNDAIDETVAEEESDEEDELFDSVCSFCDNGGELLCCDGKCMRSFHANEEDGEESSCASLGFSRKEVEEIQNFYCKNCKYNKHQCFACGELGCSDKFAGAEVLGLPSSNSGFVTFHPNNKNT
;
A
#
# COMPACT_ATOMS: atom_id res chain seq x y z
N PHE A 1 31.49 -20.50 57.96
CA PHE A 1 31.71 -19.08 57.66
C PHE A 1 31.67 -18.93 56.16
N ILE A 2 30.56 -18.40 55.66
CA ILE A 2 30.37 -18.02 54.27
C ILE A 2 31.01 -16.63 54.14
N VAL A 3 31.78 -16.40 53.09
CA VAL A 3 32.31 -15.07 52.75
C VAL A 3 31.40 -14.48 51.67
N ASP A 4 30.92 -13.29 51.95
CA ASP A 4 30.03 -12.48 51.11
C ASP A 4 30.80 -11.65 50.05
N ASP A 5 30.04 -11.26 49.02
CA ASP A 5 30.11 -10.05 48.18
C ASP A 5 31.10 -9.94 47.01
N ILE A 6 30.55 -9.80 45.79
CA ILE A 6 30.64 -8.56 45.01
C ILE A 6 29.54 -8.51 43.94
N ASP A 7 28.77 -7.42 43.99
CA ASP A 7 27.75 -6.99 43.04
C ASP A 7 28.23 -7.07 41.60
N ASN A 8 27.43 -7.69 40.73
CA ASN A 8 27.58 -7.54 39.30
C ASN A 8 26.24 -7.18 38.67
N ASP A 9 26.00 -5.88 38.70
CA ASP A 9 25.31 -5.08 37.69
C ASP A 9 24.00 -5.69 37.17
N ALA A 10 22.91 -5.27 37.81
CA ALA A 10 21.58 -5.33 37.21
C ALA A 10 21.61 -4.48 35.94
N ILE A 11 21.88 -5.14 34.81
CA ILE A 11 21.65 -4.59 33.47
C ILE A 11 20.15 -4.30 33.33
N ASP A 12 19.75 -3.10 33.73
CA ASP A 12 18.54 -2.44 33.27
C ASP A 12 18.76 -2.03 31.80
N GLU A 13 18.85 -3.04 30.94
CA GLU A 13 18.66 -2.87 29.51
C GLU A 13 17.15 -2.91 29.26
N THR A 14 16.46 -1.86 29.68
CA THR A 14 15.28 -1.38 28.96
C THR A 14 15.77 -0.80 27.63
N VAL A 15 16.28 -1.68 26.76
CA VAL A 15 16.30 -1.38 25.34
C VAL A 15 14.83 -1.31 24.97
N ALA A 16 14.31 -0.08 24.90
CA ALA A 16 13.11 0.17 24.16
C ALA A 16 13.37 -0.42 22.77
N GLU A 17 12.75 -1.56 22.49
CA GLU A 17 12.51 -1.98 21.13
C GLU A 17 11.64 -0.86 20.56
N GLU A 18 12.30 0.15 19.99
CA GLU A 18 11.69 1.02 19.01
C GLU A 18 11.31 0.06 17.88
N GLU A 19 10.12 -0.53 17.97
CA GLU A 19 9.45 -1.13 16.83
C GLU A 19 9.27 0.03 15.84
N SER A 20 10.28 0.23 15.00
CA SER A 20 10.16 1.06 13.83
C SER A 20 9.08 0.41 13.00
N ASP A 21 7.90 1.03 12.96
CA ASP A 21 6.79 0.67 12.09
C ASP A 21 7.28 0.72 10.63
N GLU A 22 7.94 -0.34 10.16
CA GLU A 22 8.35 -0.53 8.76
C GLU A 22 7.14 -0.81 7.84
N GLU A 23 5.91 -0.56 8.31
CA GLU A 23 4.67 -0.77 7.55
C GLU A 23 4.49 0.24 6.42
N ASP A 24 5.15 1.41 6.50
CA ASP A 24 5.03 2.48 5.50
C ASP A 24 5.72 2.15 4.16
N GLU A 25 6.64 1.17 4.13
CA GLU A 25 7.31 0.74 2.88
C GLU A 25 6.44 -0.19 2.01
N LEU A 26 5.23 -0.55 2.46
CA LEU A 26 4.35 -1.46 1.73
C LEU A 26 3.52 -0.76 0.64
N PHE A 27 3.32 0.57 0.76
CA PHE A 27 2.42 1.33 -0.10
C PHE A 27 3.16 2.20 -1.10
N ASP A 28 2.47 2.55 -2.19
CA ASP A 28 3.02 3.43 -3.20
C ASP A 28 3.24 4.84 -2.61
N SER A 29 4.42 5.43 -2.81
CA SER A 29 4.75 6.77 -2.32
C SER A 29 4.21 7.88 -3.23
N VAL A 30 3.58 7.50 -4.34
CA VAL A 30 2.99 8.43 -5.30
C VAL A 30 1.52 8.12 -5.56
N CYS A 31 0.76 9.16 -5.94
CA CYS A 31 -0.61 9.04 -6.37
C CYS A 31 -0.70 8.32 -7.72
N SER A 32 -1.48 7.23 -7.78
CA SER A 32 -1.72 6.46 -9.00
C SER A 32 -2.50 7.19 -10.11
N PHE A 33 -2.96 8.43 -9.88
CA PHE A 33 -3.60 9.26 -10.92
C PHE A 33 -2.65 10.27 -11.55
N CYS A 34 -1.69 10.80 -10.80
CA CYS A 34 -0.84 11.91 -11.26
C CYS A 34 0.65 11.70 -11.03
N ASP A 35 1.08 10.57 -10.46
CA ASP A 35 2.46 10.21 -10.13
C ASP A 35 3.19 11.22 -9.22
N ASN A 36 2.45 12.07 -8.50
CA ASN A 36 2.98 13.00 -7.50
C ASN A 36 2.72 12.48 -6.09
N GLY A 37 3.65 12.76 -5.17
CA GLY A 37 3.53 12.41 -3.75
C GLY A 37 2.63 13.38 -2.96
N GLY A 38 2.80 13.40 -1.64
CA GLY A 38 2.05 14.26 -0.72
C GLY A 38 1.21 13.44 0.26
N GLU A 39 0.07 14.01 0.68
CA GLU A 39 -0.91 13.31 1.51
C GLU A 39 -1.69 12.30 0.65
N LEU A 40 -1.52 11.01 0.95
CA LEU A 40 -2.08 9.93 0.14
C LEU A 40 -2.89 8.96 0.99
N LEU A 41 -4.04 8.56 0.45
CA LEU A 41 -4.84 7.46 0.96
C LEU A 41 -4.49 6.16 0.23
N CYS A 42 -4.05 5.18 1.00
CA CYS A 42 -3.58 3.89 0.51
C CYS A 42 -4.73 2.88 0.37
N CYS A 43 -4.70 2.09 -0.69
CA CYS A 43 -5.68 1.02 -0.87
C CYS A 43 -5.23 -0.28 -0.19
N ASP A 44 -6.04 -0.78 0.76
CA ASP A 44 -5.87 -2.06 1.47
C ASP A 44 -6.13 -3.31 0.60
N GLY A 45 -6.37 -3.10 -0.69
CA GLY A 45 -6.52 -4.18 -1.65
C GLY A 45 -5.16 -4.61 -2.19
N LYS A 46 -5.13 -5.74 -2.89
CA LYS A 46 -3.91 -6.28 -3.52
C LYS A 46 -3.16 -5.31 -4.45
N CYS A 47 -3.77 -4.20 -4.88
CA CYS A 47 -3.07 -3.23 -5.70
C CYS A 47 -2.03 -2.41 -4.92
N MET A 48 -2.20 -2.23 -3.60
CA MET A 48 -1.34 -1.41 -2.72
C MET A 48 -1.08 0.02 -3.26
N ARG A 49 -1.98 0.51 -4.12
CA ARG A 49 -1.87 1.82 -4.77
C ARG A 49 -2.35 2.93 -3.86
N SER A 50 -1.74 4.10 -4.01
CA SER A 50 -2.02 5.29 -3.20
C SER A 50 -2.65 6.40 -4.05
N PHE A 51 -3.44 7.27 -3.42
CA PHE A 51 -4.22 8.29 -4.13
C PHE A 51 -4.37 9.56 -3.30
N HIS A 52 -4.36 10.75 -3.91
CA HIS A 52 -4.85 11.95 -3.24
C HIS A 52 -6.33 11.76 -2.90
N ALA A 53 -6.68 11.82 -1.61
CA ALA A 53 -8.04 11.61 -1.16
C ALA A 53 -8.92 12.83 -1.45
N ASN A 54 -8.37 14.01 -1.19
CA ASN A 54 -9.02 15.30 -1.29
C ASN A 54 -8.52 16.07 -2.53
N GLU A 55 -9.30 17.05 -3.00
CA GLU A 55 -8.87 17.93 -4.10
C GLU A 55 -7.69 18.82 -3.69
N GLU A 56 -7.65 19.27 -2.43
CA GLU A 56 -6.59 20.11 -1.87
C GLU A 56 -5.21 19.43 -1.96
N ASP A 57 -5.12 18.15 -1.60
CA ASP A 57 -3.84 17.41 -1.60
C ASP A 57 -3.30 17.17 -3.02
N GLY A 58 -4.20 17.18 -4.00
CA GLY A 58 -3.89 16.98 -5.42
C GLY A 58 -3.73 18.27 -6.22
N GLU A 59 -3.94 19.44 -5.62
CA GLU A 59 -4.07 20.72 -6.33
C GLU A 59 -2.81 21.07 -7.13
N GLU A 60 -1.62 20.87 -6.55
CA GLU A 60 -0.33 21.15 -7.20
C GLU A 60 -0.15 20.39 -8.51
N SER A 61 -0.73 19.19 -8.60
CA SER A 61 -0.60 18.31 -9.77
C SER A 61 -1.84 18.30 -10.67
N SER A 62 -2.84 19.14 -10.39
CA SER A 62 -4.17 19.08 -11.04
C SER A 62 -4.76 17.65 -11.02
N CYS A 63 -4.54 16.94 -9.91
CA CYS A 63 -5.02 15.57 -9.74
C CYS A 63 -6.54 15.53 -9.71
N ALA A 64 -7.13 14.48 -10.29
CA ALA A 64 -8.57 14.26 -10.19
C ALA A 64 -9.02 13.89 -8.76
N SER A 65 -8.08 13.40 -7.93
CA SER A 65 -8.28 12.90 -6.57
C SER A 65 -9.43 11.89 -6.44
N LEU A 66 -9.69 11.40 -5.23
CA LEU A 66 -10.84 10.52 -4.94
C LEU A 66 -12.13 11.30 -4.66
N GLY A 67 -12.01 12.59 -4.32
CA GLY A 67 -13.12 13.49 -4.05
C GLY A 67 -13.73 13.33 -2.66
N PHE A 68 -12.99 12.75 -1.70
CA PHE A 68 -13.42 12.69 -0.31
C PHE A 68 -13.21 14.05 0.36
N SER A 69 -14.03 14.34 1.37
CA SER A 69 -13.78 15.41 2.33
C SER A 69 -12.79 14.96 3.41
N ARG A 70 -12.09 15.89 4.06
CA ARG A 70 -11.11 15.55 5.13
C ARG A 70 -11.77 14.71 6.25
N LYS A 71 -13.00 15.06 6.61
CA LYS A 71 -13.77 14.33 7.61
C LYS A 71 -14.09 12.88 7.17
N GLU A 72 -14.44 12.66 5.91
CA GLU A 72 -14.64 11.30 5.41
C GLU A 72 -13.34 10.50 5.46
N VAL A 73 -12.20 11.11 5.13
CA VAL A 73 -10.89 10.45 5.21
C VAL A 73 -10.56 10.02 6.63
N GLU A 74 -10.79 10.88 7.62
CA GLU A 74 -10.60 10.55 9.05
C GLU A 74 -11.50 9.41 9.54
N GLU A 75 -12.66 9.21 8.93
CA GLU A 75 -13.61 8.13 9.27
C GLU A 75 -13.34 6.81 8.52
N ILE A 76 -12.48 6.82 7.49
CA ILE A 76 -12.13 5.64 6.71
C ILE A 76 -11.12 4.78 7.50
N GLN A 77 -11.56 3.61 7.95
CA GLN A 77 -10.67 2.61 8.55
C GLN A 77 -9.95 1.77 7.50
N ASN A 78 -10.66 1.38 6.44
CA ASN A 78 -10.10 0.62 5.33
C ASN A 78 -10.57 1.17 4.00
N PHE A 79 -9.64 1.45 3.11
CA PHE A 79 -9.92 1.97 1.80
C PHE A 79 -9.70 0.93 0.71
N TYR A 80 -10.73 0.72 -0.11
CA TYR A 80 -10.62 -0.06 -1.33
C TYR A 80 -10.94 0.82 -2.54
N CYS A 81 -9.96 0.99 -3.44
CA CYS A 81 -10.17 1.66 -4.70
C CYS A 81 -11.21 0.89 -5.55
N LYS A 82 -11.84 1.58 -6.52
CA LYS A 82 -12.88 0.97 -7.38
C LYS A 82 -12.38 -0.30 -8.07
N ASN A 83 -11.13 -0.29 -8.52
CA ASN A 83 -10.48 -1.43 -9.15
C ASN A 83 -10.37 -2.65 -8.23
N CYS A 84 -9.98 -2.48 -6.96
CA CYS A 84 -9.99 -3.57 -5.99
C CYS A 84 -11.42 -4.02 -5.63
N LYS A 85 -12.36 -3.08 -5.45
CA LYS A 85 -13.77 -3.40 -5.17
C LYS A 85 -14.41 -4.27 -6.26
N TYR A 86 -14.04 -4.07 -7.52
CA TYR A 86 -14.58 -4.81 -8.66
C TYR A 86 -13.64 -5.88 -9.22
N ASN A 87 -12.52 -6.17 -8.55
CA ASN A 87 -11.49 -7.07 -9.04
C ASN A 87 -11.02 -6.76 -10.48
N LYS A 88 -10.90 -5.48 -10.86
CA LYS A 88 -10.43 -5.04 -12.18
C LYS A 88 -9.06 -4.40 -12.06
N HIS A 89 -8.00 -5.08 -12.47
CA HIS A 89 -6.62 -4.65 -12.27
C HIS A 89 -5.88 -4.50 -13.60
N GLN A 90 -4.96 -3.55 -13.64
CA GLN A 90 -4.27 -3.17 -14.84
C GLN A 90 -3.10 -4.11 -15.12
N CYS A 91 -3.07 -4.69 -16.33
CA CYS A 91 -1.93 -5.46 -16.78
C CYS A 91 -0.71 -4.53 -16.94
N PHE A 92 0.39 -4.84 -16.26
CA PHE A 92 1.64 -4.06 -16.31
C PHE A 92 2.24 -4.00 -17.73
N ALA A 93 2.07 -5.05 -18.54
CA ALA A 93 2.64 -5.11 -19.88
C ALA A 93 1.88 -4.29 -20.94
N CYS A 94 0.54 -4.22 -20.85
CA CYS A 94 -0.29 -3.59 -21.89
C CYS A 94 -1.14 -2.42 -21.40
N GLY A 95 -1.25 -2.21 -20.09
CA GLY A 95 -2.05 -1.14 -19.51
C GLY A 95 -3.56 -1.38 -19.52
N GLU A 96 -4.06 -2.49 -20.07
CA GLU A 96 -5.49 -2.82 -20.09
C GLU A 96 -5.97 -3.38 -18.74
N LEU A 97 -7.23 -3.11 -18.38
CA LEU A 97 -7.87 -3.66 -17.19
C LEU A 97 -8.41 -5.06 -17.45
N GLY A 98 -8.06 -6.02 -16.60
CA GLY A 98 -8.62 -7.37 -16.61
C GLY A 98 -9.22 -7.76 -15.26
N CYS A 99 -10.14 -8.72 -15.28
CA CYS A 99 -10.66 -9.38 -14.07
C CYS A 99 -9.52 -10.10 -13.35
N SER A 100 -9.40 -9.94 -12.04
CA SER A 100 -8.37 -10.59 -11.22
C SER A 100 -8.97 -11.49 -10.13
N ASP A 101 -10.27 -11.79 -10.25
CA ASP A 101 -10.97 -12.73 -9.39
C ASP A 101 -10.65 -14.16 -9.82
N LYS A 102 -10.01 -14.91 -8.91
CA LYS A 102 -9.60 -16.31 -9.15
C LYS A 102 -10.79 -17.26 -9.28
N PHE A 103 -11.95 -16.92 -8.72
CA PHE A 103 -13.15 -17.76 -8.76
C PHE A 103 -14.01 -17.51 -10.00
N ALA A 104 -13.92 -16.31 -10.59
CA ALA A 104 -14.68 -15.92 -11.78
C ALA A 104 -13.91 -16.11 -13.10
N GLY A 105 -12.74 -16.74 -13.07
CA GLY A 105 -11.86 -16.89 -14.24
C GLY A 105 -11.01 -15.63 -14.46
N ALA A 106 -9.93 -15.52 -13.71
CA ALA A 106 -9.04 -14.36 -13.75
C ALA A 106 -8.44 -14.15 -15.16
N GLU A 107 -8.65 -12.95 -15.69
CA GLU A 107 -8.01 -12.46 -16.91
C GLU A 107 -6.59 -11.97 -16.61
N VAL A 108 -6.36 -11.34 -15.45
CA VAL A 108 -5.03 -10.93 -14.98
C VAL A 108 -4.66 -11.63 -13.68
N LEU A 109 -3.40 -12.00 -13.55
CA LEU A 109 -2.82 -12.66 -12.37
C LEU A 109 -1.83 -11.72 -11.69
N GLY A 110 -1.91 -11.63 -10.35
CA GLY A 110 -0.99 -10.84 -9.54
C GLY A 110 0.26 -11.63 -9.16
N LEU A 111 1.42 -11.00 -9.30
CA LEU A 111 2.71 -11.48 -8.82
C LEU A 111 3.29 -10.49 -7.80
N PRO A 112 3.99 -10.96 -6.75
CA PRO A 112 4.73 -10.07 -5.86
C PRO A 112 5.78 -9.31 -6.67
N SER A 113 5.91 -8.01 -6.43
CA SER A 113 7.01 -7.20 -6.94
C SER A 113 8.05 -6.96 -5.85
N SER A 114 9.28 -6.64 -6.26
CA SER A 114 10.36 -6.33 -5.31
C SER A 114 10.12 -5.06 -4.49
N ASN A 115 9.12 -4.26 -4.85
CA ASN A 115 8.77 -2.98 -4.21
C ASN A 115 7.46 -3.10 -3.42
N SER A 116 7.27 -4.24 -2.76
CA SER A 116 6.15 -4.55 -1.84
C SER A 116 4.73 -4.62 -2.44
N GLY A 117 4.50 -4.05 -3.62
CA GLY A 117 3.21 -4.12 -4.32
C GLY A 117 3.01 -5.38 -5.18
N PHE A 118 1.77 -5.62 -5.64
CA PHE A 118 1.50 -6.62 -6.66
C PHE A 118 1.40 -6.01 -8.05
N VAL A 119 2.12 -6.61 -9.00
CA VAL A 119 1.97 -6.32 -10.43
C VAL A 119 1.07 -7.38 -11.05
N THR A 120 0.16 -6.96 -11.93
CA THR A 120 -0.75 -7.91 -12.61
C THR A 120 -0.42 -8.08 -14.08
N PHE A 121 -0.58 -9.29 -14.62
CA PHE A 121 -0.30 -9.63 -16.01
C PHE A 121 -1.39 -10.52 -16.61
N HIS A 122 -1.66 -10.35 -17.91
CA HIS A 122 -2.45 -11.34 -18.65
C HIS A 122 -1.61 -12.63 -18.82
N PRO A 123 -2.13 -13.82 -18.49
CA PRO A 123 -1.38 -15.09 -18.57
C PRO A 123 -1.03 -15.49 -20.01
N ASN A 124 -1.81 -15.02 -20.98
CA ASN A 124 -1.49 -15.12 -22.40
C ASN A 124 -1.20 -13.71 -22.89
N ASN A 125 0.07 -13.30 -22.92
CA ASN A 125 0.48 -12.03 -23.53
C ASN A 125 -0.10 -11.98 -24.96
N LYS A 126 -1.14 -11.15 -25.18
CA LYS A 126 -1.72 -10.94 -26.50
C LYS A 126 -0.82 -10.10 -27.44
N ASN A 127 0.43 -9.85 -27.05
CA ASN A 127 1.42 -9.15 -27.87
C ASN A 127 2.77 -9.89 -27.83
N THR A 128 2.96 -10.77 -28.81
CA THR A 128 4.19 -10.87 -29.59
C THR A 128 3.93 -10.27 -30.96
#